data_AF-A0A355XES0-F1
#
_entry.id   AF-A0A355XES0-F1
#
_cell.length_a   1.000
_cell.length_b   1.000
_cell.length_c   1.000
_cell.angle_alpha   90.00
_cell.angle_beta   90.00
_cell.angle_gamma   90.00
#
_symmetry.space_group_name_H-M   'P 1'
#
loop_
_entity.id
_entity.type
_entity.pdbx_description
1 polymer ?
#
loop_
_entity_poly.entity_id
_entity_poly.type
_entity_poly.pdbx_seq_one_letter_code
_entity_poly.pdbx_strand_id
1 'polypeptide(L)'
;MRYLIYFSLFLLQLAFISCEKEEIIEDTPKETPYYLGYFEGAVNGQDISIRNKSASWRYIDAGFYSEVRRGEWEVLRCSHWTIPLDCEHSSRYAMKVVLLPLQEGEYNIEKGIRTQEEITSYIRITDSLNKVEYCPLKKPFKVYVDSVRYHESSMMPYIEGKMEGTLYNRYDVNDSIVVKDAIFGIH
;
A
#
# COMPACT_ATOMS: atom_id res chain seq x y z
N MET A 1 69.62 30.69 -8.70
CA MET A 1 68.17 30.95 -8.49
C MET A 1 67.36 30.55 -9.73
N ARG A 2 67.33 29.26 -10.09
CA ARG A 2 66.50 28.74 -11.21
C ARG A 2 65.99 27.31 -10.96
N TYR A 3 66.15 26.82 -9.73
CA TYR A 3 65.76 25.46 -9.29
C TYR A 3 64.92 25.47 -7.99
N LEU A 4 64.41 26.64 -7.60
CA LEU A 4 63.52 26.79 -6.44
C LEU A 4 62.04 26.95 -6.82
N ILE A 5 61.73 27.00 -8.11
CA ILE A 5 60.35 27.12 -8.62
C ILE A 5 59.77 25.75 -9.03
N TYR A 6 60.61 24.72 -9.24
CA TYR A 6 60.14 23.39 -9.65
C TYR A 6 59.79 22.46 -8.48
N PHE A 7 60.19 22.77 -7.24
CA PHE A 7 59.84 21.95 -6.08
C PHE A 7 58.49 22.34 -5.45
N SER A 8 57.95 23.53 -5.76
CA SER A 8 56.64 23.98 -5.26
C SER A 8 55.46 23.57 -6.15
N LEU A 9 55.71 23.02 -7.33
CA LEU A 9 54.66 22.55 -8.26
C LEU A 9 54.35 21.05 -8.13
N PHE A 10 55.14 20.29 -7.39
CA PHE A 10 54.87 18.87 -7.11
C PHE A 10 53.94 18.65 -5.90
N LEU A 11 53.80 19.64 -5.02
CA LEU A 11 52.95 19.53 -3.82
C LEU A 11 51.50 19.97 -4.03
N LEU A 12 51.15 20.54 -5.19
CA LEU A 12 49.76 20.93 -5.50
C LEU A 12 48.92 19.82 -6.14
N GLN A 13 49.51 18.65 -6.44
CA GLN A 13 48.81 17.52 -7.06
C GLN A 13 48.26 16.49 -6.06
N LEU A 14 48.50 16.67 -4.76
CA LEU A 14 47.99 15.77 -3.71
C LEU A 14 46.72 16.27 -3.02
N ALA A 15 46.16 17.41 -3.45
CA ALA A 15 44.93 17.97 -2.88
C ALA A 15 43.62 17.39 -3.48
N PHE A 16 43.72 16.44 -4.41
CA PHE A 16 42.57 15.69 -4.92
C PHE A 16 42.60 14.24 -4.43
N ILE A 17 42.76 14.05 -3.12
CA ILE A 17 42.14 12.89 -2.49
C ILE A 17 40.65 13.23 -2.43
N SER A 18 39.96 12.94 -3.53
CA SER A 18 38.51 12.80 -3.52
C SER A 18 38.20 11.87 -2.36
N CYS A 19 37.50 12.37 -1.35
CA CYS A 19 36.68 11.51 -0.51
C CYS A 19 35.64 10.89 -1.44
N GLU A 20 36.00 9.81 -2.13
CA GLU A 20 35.04 8.76 -2.41
C GLU A 20 34.60 8.29 -1.04
N LYS A 21 33.50 8.88 -0.59
CA LYS A 21 32.69 8.30 0.47
C LYS A 21 32.30 6.95 -0.10
N GLU A 22 33.01 5.89 0.29
CA GLU A 22 32.64 4.51 0.00
C GLU A 22 31.16 4.42 0.33
N GLU A 23 30.34 4.36 -0.72
CA GLU A 23 28.96 4.01 -0.59
C GLU A 23 29.02 2.55 -0.13
N ILE A 24 28.91 2.36 1.18
CA ILE A 24 28.79 1.04 1.77
C ILE A 24 27.56 0.45 1.10
N ILE A 25 27.81 -0.43 0.12
CA ILE A 25 26.78 -1.27 -0.45
C ILE A 25 26.39 -2.18 0.72
N GLU A 26 25.34 -1.80 1.45
CA GLU A 26 24.68 -2.69 2.38
C GLU A 26 24.17 -3.87 1.56
N ASP A 27 25.00 -4.91 1.47
CA ASP A 27 24.72 -6.18 0.79
C ASP A 27 23.70 -7.02 1.56
N THR A 28 23.29 -6.55 2.75
CA THR A 28 22.11 -7.05 3.45
C THR A 28 20.85 -6.56 2.73
N PRO A 29 19.97 -7.48 2.28
CA PRO A 29 18.65 -7.08 1.81
C PRO A 29 18.01 -6.17 2.85
N LYS A 30 17.67 -4.93 2.48
CA LYS A 30 16.97 -4.03 3.39
C LYS A 30 15.70 -4.74 3.82
N GLU A 31 15.63 -5.10 5.10
CA GLU A 31 14.44 -5.70 5.68
C GLU A 31 13.23 -4.82 5.32
N THR A 32 12.16 -5.46 4.85
CA THR A 32 10.96 -4.71 4.47
C THR A 32 10.45 -3.96 5.71
N PRO A 33 10.30 -2.63 5.67
CA PRO A 33 10.02 -1.87 6.87
C PRO A 33 8.68 -2.28 7.48
N TYR A 34 8.61 -2.36 8.81
CA TYR A 34 7.36 -2.66 9.56
C TYR A 34 6.24 -1.61 9.38
N TYR A 35 6.47 -0.58 8.57
CA TYR A 35 5.51 0.47 8.25
C TYR A 35 5.21 0.52 6.75
N LEU A 36 5.60 -0.50 5.98
CA LEU A 36 5.35 -0.57 4.55
C LEU A 36 3.87 -0.29 4.28
N GLY A 37 3.63 0.75 3.50
CA GLY A 37 2.31 1.13 3.06
C GLY A 37 2.47 1.97 1.82
N TYR A 38 2.04 1.48 0.67
CA TYR A 38 1.96 2.29 -0.53
C TYR A 38 0.72 1.94 -1.36
N PHE A 39 0.25 2.93 -2.09
CA PHE A 39 -0.79 2.81 -3.12
C PHE A 39 -0.43 3.75 -4.25
N GLU A 40 -0.31 3.23 -5.47
CA GLU A 40 0.01 3.99 -6.67
C GLU A 40 -0.92 3.55 -7.79
N GLY A 41 -1.62 4.47 -8.45
CA GLY A 41 -2.56 4.15 -9.53
C GLY A 41 -3.48 5.32 -9.88
N ALA A 42 -4.43 5.10 -10.79
CA ALA A 42 -5.38 6.14 -11.20
C ALA A 42 -6.74 5.95 -10.52
N VAL A 43 -7.27 7.01 -9.90
CA VAL A 43 -8.63 7.06 -9.35
C VAL A 43 -9.42 8.17 -10.04
N ASN A 44 -10.53 7.81 -10.68
CA ASN A 44 -11.31 8.70 -11.55
C ASN A 44 -10.46 9.42 -12.61
N GLY A 45 -9.42 8.74 -13.11
CA GLY A 45 -8.50 9.28 -14.12
C GLY A 45 -7.44 10.23 -13.57
N GLN A 46 -7.41 10.46 -12.26
CA GLN A 46 -6.35 11.20 -11.59
C GLN A 46 -5.32 10.24 -10.99
N ASP A 47 -4.04 10.48 -11.27
CA ASP A 47 -2.95 9.71 -10.68
C ASP A 47 -2.83 10.02 -9.18
N ILE A 48 -2.77 8.96 -8.37
CA ILE A 48 -2.60 8.99 -6.93
C ILE A 48 -1.35 8.18 -6.58
N SER A 49 -0.52 8.76 -5.71
CA SER A 49 0.64 8.09 -5.11
C SER A 49 0.71 8.40 -3.63
N ILE A 50 0.46 7.39 -2.80
CA ILE A 50 0.46 7.48 -1.34
C ILE A 50 1.51 6.53 -0.81
N ARG A 51 2.33 6.99 0.14
CA ARG A 51 3.37 6.17 0.76
C ARG A 51 3.55 6.54 2.23
N ASN A 52 3.55 5.53 3.10
CA ASN A 52 3.92 5.67 4.51
C ASN A 52 5.38 6.10 4.62
N LYS A 53 5.66 7.04 5.53
CA LYS A 53 7.01 7.60 5.70
C LYS A 53 7.77 6.94 6.85
N SER A 54 7.06 6.53 7.89
CA SER A 54 7.61 5.86 9.06
C SER A 54 6.50 5.18 9.87
N ALA A 55 6.86 4.44 10.92
CA ALA A 55 5.89 3.85 11.84
C ALA A 55 4.98 4.90 12.51
N SER A 56 5.50 6.10 12.80
CA SER A 56 4.75 7.20 13.40
C SER A 56 4.02 8.07 12.37
N TRP A 57 4.33 7.90 11.08
CA TRP A 57 3.75 8.70 10.00
C TRP A 57 3.24 7.78 8.88
N ARG A 58 2.07 7.18 9.14
CA ARG A 58 1.37 6.28 8.24
C ARG A 58 0.09 6.95 7.74
N TYR A 59 -0.05 7.02 6.42
CA TYR A 59 -1.30 7.44 5.77
C TYR A 59 -2.20 6.23 5.53
N ILE A 60 -1.60 5.11 5.11
CA ILE A 60 -2.28 3.84 4.92
C ILE A 60 -2.26 3.12 6.26
N ASP A 61 -3.46 2.86 6.78
CA ASP A 61 -3.67 2.16 8.04
C ASP A 61 -3.88 0.67 7.77
N ALA A 62 -2.87 -0.14 8.08
CA ALA A 62 -2.97 -1.58 8.10
C ALA A 62 -3.69 -1.98 9.39
N GLY A 63 -4.90 -2.50 9.25
CA GLY A 63 -5.69 -2.95 10.38
C GLY A 63 -5.25 -4.32 10.87
N PHE A 64 -5.62 -4.67 12.11
CA PHE A 64 -5.20 -5.92 12.72
C PHE A 64 -5.57 -7.15 11.88
N TYR A 65 -4.59 -8.04 11.75
CA TYR A 65 -4.82 -9.43 11.37
C TYR A 65 -5.76 -10.06 12.40
N SER A 66 -6.89 -10.61 11.93
CA SER A 66 -7.89 -11.21 12.79
C SER A 66 -8.34 -12.56 12.26
N GLU A 67 -8.70 -13.44 13.18
CA GLU A 67 -9.32 -14.72 12.88
C GLU A 67 -10.83 -14.57 12.90
N VAL A 68 -11.48 -14.97 11.81
CA VAL A 68 -12.94 -14.90 11.67
C VAL A 68 -13.48 -16.31 11.56
N ARG A 69 -14.43 -16.67 12.42
CA ARG A 69 -15.06 -17.99 12.40
C ARG A 69 -16.20 -18.03 11.40
N ARG A 70 -16.19 -19.00 10.49
CA ARG A 70 -17.32 -19.34 9.61
C ARG A 70 -17.93 -20.66 10.08
N GLY A 71 -19.01 -20.57 10.84
CA GLY A 71 -19.57 -21.74 11.53
C GLY A 71 -18.70 -22.20 12.71
N GLU A 72 -18.85 -23.47 13.12
CA GLU A 72 -18.24 -23.99 14.34
C GLU A 72 -16.75 -24.34 14.20
N TRP A 73 -16.29 -24.69 13.00
CA TRP A 73 -14.99 -25.36 12.81
C TRP A 73 -14.01 -24.63 11.88
N GLU A 74 -14.47 -23.67 11.09
CA GLU A 74 -13.62 -22.97 10.11
C GLU A 74 -13.13 -21.63 10.69
N VAL A 75 -11.80 -21.48 10.75
CA VAL A 75 -11.14 -20.23 11.14
C VAL A 75 -10.46 -19.63 9.90
N LEU A 76 -10.92 -18.46 9.48
CA LEU A 76 -10.43 -17.75 8.32
C LEU A 76 -9.52 -16.60 8.73
N ARG A 77 -8.38 -16.48 8.06
CA ARG A 77 -7.40 -15.41 8.25
C ARG A 77 -7.85 -14.15 7.53
N CYS A 78 -8.10 -13.08 8.26
CA CYS A 78 -8.61 -11.81 7.75
C CYS A 78 -7.55 -10.73 7.82
N SER A 79 -7.28 -10.08 6.69
CA SER A 79 -6.48 -8.85 6.64
C SER A 79 -7.30 -7.71 6.06
N HIS A 80 -7.07 -6.52 6.60
CA HIS A 80 -7.73 -5.31 6.12
C HIS A 80 -6.83 -4.10 6.24
N TRP A 81 -7.07 -3.13 5.37
CA TRP A 81 -6.37 -1.85 5.39
C TRP A 81 -7.26 -0.74 4.85
N THR A 82 -6.88 0.50 5.16
CA THR A 82 -7.58 1.71 4.73
C THR A 82 -6.61 2.66 4.02
N ILE A 83 -7.00 3.13 2.84
CA ILE A 83 -6.22 4.04 1.99
C ILE A 83 -6.97 5.37 1.86
N PRO A 84 -6.40 6.52 2.28
CA PRO A 84 -6.99 7.83 2.06
C PRO A 84 -6.73 8.28 0.62
N LEU A 85 -7.76 8.30 -0.22
CA LEU A 85 -7.67 8.58 -1.66
C LEU A 85 -7.73 10.08 -2.03
N ASP A 86 -7.66 10.98 -1.05
CA ASP A 86 -7.60 12.42 -1.32
C ASP A 86 -6.16 12.94 -1.30
N CYS A 87 -5.90 13.97 -2.11
CA CYS A 87 -4.57 14.55 -2.28
C CYS A 87 -4.06 15.26 -1.01
N GLU A 88 -4.97 15.66 -0.12
CA GLU A 88 -4.64 16.29 1.16
C GLU A 88 -4.48 15.27 2.29
N HIS A 89 -4.72 13.98 2.03
CA HIS A 89 -4.79 12.92 3.05
C HIS A 89 -5.78 13.26 4.19
N SER A 90 -6.84 14.00 3.88
CA SER A 90 -7.88 14.44 4.82
C SER A 90 -8.84 13.32 5.20
N SER A 91 -8.71 12.13 4.59
CA SER A 91 -9.58 10.97 4.82
C SER A 91 -11.05 11.25 4.51
N ARG A 92 -11.32 12.22 3.63
CA ARG A 92 -12.65 12.43 3.03
C ARG A 92 -13.06 11.19 2.25
N TYR A 93 -12.20 10.74 1.33
CA TYR A 93 -12.39 9.50 0.58
C TYR A 93 -11.47 8.43 1.15
N ALA A 94 -12.03 7.42 1.78
CA ALA A 94 -11.27 6.32 2.37
C ALA A 94 -11.67 4.99 1.74
N MET A 95 -10.74 4.34 1.04
CA MET A 95 -10.92 2.98 0.54
C MET A 95 -10.58 1.98 1.63
N LYS A 96 -11.56 1.15 2.01
CA LYS A 96 -11.35 0.01 2.89
C LYS A 96 -11.35 -1.27 2.06
N VAL A 97 -10.28 -2.04 2.19
CA VAL A 97 -10.14 -3.37 1.57
C VAL A 97 -10.09 -4.42 2.66
N VAL A 98 -10.85 -5.50 2.50
CA VAL A 98 -10.82 -6.67 3.38
C VAL A 98 -10.73 -7.93 2.54
N LEU A 99 -9.66 -8.70 2.76
CA LEU A 99 -9.44 -9.99 2.10
C LEU A 99 -9.64 -11.13 3.10
N LEU A 100 -10.45 -12.11 2.68
CA LEU A 100 -10.86 -13.23 3.49
C LEU A 100 -11.22 -14.46 2.62
N PRO A 101 -10.56 -15.61 2.85
CA PRO A 101 -9.28 -15.74 3.56
C PRO A 101 -8.19 -14.94 2.82
N LEU A 102 -7.18 -14.46 3.55
CA LEU A 102 -5.97 -13.93 2.92
C LEU A 102 -5.15 -15.07 2.31
N GLN A 103 -4.89 -14.97 1.00
CA GLN A 103 -4.11 -15.86 0.18
C GLN A 103 -3.60 -15.10 -1.06
N GLU A 104 -2.58 -15.65 -1.72
CA GLU A 104 -2.13 -15.15 -3.01
C GLU A 104 -3.15 -15.48 -4.11
N GLY A 105 -3.16 -14.67 -5.19
CA GLY A 105 -4.02 -14.87 -6.35
C GLY A 105 -5.17 -13.87 -6.46
N GLU A 106 -6.16 -14.24 -7.27
CA GLU A 106 -7.24 -13.33 -7.69
C GLU A 106 -8.45 -13.36 -6.74
N TYR A 107 -8.93 -12.17 -6.41
CA TYR A 107 -10.17 -11.92 -5.70
C TYR A 107 -11.11 -11.12 -6.61
N ASN A 108 -12.28 -11.71 -6.86
CA ASN A 108 -13.40 -11.02 -7.49
C ASN A 108 -14.39 -10.60 -6.40
N ILE A 109 -14.25 -9.36 -5.91
CA ILE A 109 -14.98 -8.87 -4.74
C ILE A 109 -16.30 -8.25 -5.17
N GLU A 110 -17.41 -8.81 -4.68
CA GLU A 110 -18.78 -8.40 -5.03
C GLU A 110 -19.51 -7.65 -3.91
N LYS A 111 -18.89 -7.52 -2.74
CA LYS A 111 -19.53 -6.96 -1.54
C LYS A 111 -18.80 -5.70 -1.07
N GLY A 112 -19.54 -4.76 -0.50
CA GLY A 112 -18.99 -3.56 0.15
C GLY A 112 -19.00 -3.58 1.69
N ILE A 113 -19.65 -4.60 2.26
CA ILE A 113 -19.69 -4.82 3.70
C ILE A 113 -19.79 -6.31 3.97
N ARG A 114 -19.19 -6.75 5.07
CA ARG A 114 -19.37 -8.11 5.60
C ARG A 114 -20.71 -8.20 6.34
N THR A 115 -21.48 -9.24 6.07
CA THR A 115 -22.67 -9.61 6.86
C THR A 115 -22.35 -10.80 7.76
N GLN A 116 -23.23 -11.09 8.73
CA GLN A 116 -23.06 -12.27 9.57
C GLN A 116 -23.29 -13.58 8.80
N GLU A 117 -24.15 -13.52 7.76
CA GLU A 117 -24.51 -14.67 6.92
C GLU A 117 -23.43 -14.98 5.88
N GLU A 118 -22.82 -13.94 5.30
CA GLU A 118 -21.79 -14.05 4.27
C GLU A 118 -20.48 -13.45 4.76
N ILE A 119 -19.67 -14.29 5.39
CA ILE A 119 -18.34 -13.92 5.83
C ILE A 119 -17.39 -13.99 4.62
N THR A 120 -17.29 -12.91 3.85
CA THR A 120 -16.50 -12.85 2.61
C THR A 120 -15.63 -11.59 2.52
N SER A 121 -14.75 -11.55 1.52
CA SER A 121 -13.96 -10.38 1.15
C SER A 121 -14.88 -9.23 0.75
N TYR A 122 -14.53 -8.00 1.10
CA TYR A 122 -15.31 -6.83 0.71
C TYR A 122 -14.42 -5.61 0.50
N ILE A 123 -14.89 -4.69 -0.33
CA ILE A 123 -14.22 -3.43 -0.62
C ILE A 123 -15.23 -2.31 -0.72
N ARG A 124 -14.91 -1.16 -0.13
CA ARG A 124 -15.73 0.06 -0.28
C ARG A 124 -14.88 1.31 -0.25
N ILE A 125 -15.40 2.38 -0.82
CA ILE A 125 -14.92 3.74 -0.56
C ILE A 125 -16.00 4.48 0.23
N THR A 126 -15.62 5.15 1.30
CA THR A 126 -16.52 6.03 2.05
C THR A 126 -16.21 7.48 1.72
N ASP A 127 -17.23 8.27 1.37
CA ASP A 127 -17.19 9.73 1.37
C ASP A 127 -17.72 10.22 2.72
N SER A 128 -16.80 10.63 3.59
CA SER A 128 -17.13 11.00 4.97
C SER A 128 -17.89 12.32 5.09
N LEU A 129 -17.79 13.20 4.08
CA LEU A 129 -18.52 14.47 4.03
C LEU A 129 -19.98 14.24 3.66
N ASN A 130 -20.21 13.53 2.55
CA ASN A 130 -21.55 13.28 2.02
C ASN A 130 -22.25 12.07 2.66
N LYS A 131 -21.55 11.31 3.51
CA LYS A 131 -22.05 10.08 4.17
C LYS A 131 -22.50 9.02 3.16
N VAL A 132 -21.77 8.92 2.06
CA VAL A 132 -22.02 7.97 0.98
C VAL A 132 -20.97 6.85 1.03
N GLU A 133 -21.36 5.64 0.64
CA GLU A 133 -20.41 4.57 0.35
C GLU A 133 -20.56 4.10 -1.09
N TYR A 134 -19.42 3.75 -1.67
CA TYR A 134 -19.28 3.21 -3.00
C TYR A 134 -18.88 1.74 -2.90
N CYS A 135 -19.61 0.86 -3.56
CA CYS A 135 -19.45 -0.59 -3.47
C CYS A 135 -19.41 -1.25 -4.86
N PRO A 136 -18.93 -2.50 -4.98
CA PRO A 136 -19.12 -3.28 -6.20
C PRO A 136 -20.61 -3.60 -6.36
N LEU A 137 -21.31 -2.92 -7.28
CA LEU A 137 -22.76 -3.10 -7.49
C LEU A 137 -23.11 -3.68 -8.86
N LYS A 138 -22.32 -3.39 -9.91
CA LYS A 138 -22.58 -3.87 -11.28
C LYS A 138 -21.62 -4.99 -11.71
N LYS A 139 -20.37 -4.89 -11.29
CA LYS A 139 -19.30 -5.84 -11.61
C LYS A 139 -18.43 -6.05 -10.37
N PRO A 140 -17.80 -7.23 -10.23
CA PRO A 140 -16.81 -7.45 -9.19
C PRO A 140 -15.67 -6.43 -9.31
N PHE A 141 -15.16 -6.01 -8.16
CA PHE A 141 -13.90 -5.28 -8.06
C PHE A 141 -12.75 -6.28 -7.94
N LYS A 142 -11.72 -6.14 -8.77
CA LYS A 142 -10.64 -7.11 -8.86
C LYS A 142 -9.49 -6.71 -7.96
N VAL A 143 -9.02 -7.65 -7.15
CA VAL A 143 -7.77 -7.54 -6.40
C VAL A 143 -6.94 -8.77 -6.73
N TYR A 144 -5.69 -8.57 -7.11
CA TYR A 144 -4.73 -9.64 -7.31
C TYR A 144 -3.63 -9.50 -6.27
N VAL A 145 -3.47 -10.51 -5.41
CA VAL A 145 -2.41 -10.53 -4.40
C VAL A 145 -1.20 -11.24 -5.00
N ASP A 146 -0.13 -10.48 -5.25
CA ASP A 146 1.13 -10.97 -5.82
C ASP A 146 1.92 -11.78 -4.78
N SER A 147 1.92 -11.34 -3.51
CA SER A 147 2.62 -12.07 -2.45
C SER A 147 2.05 -11.84 -1.05
N VAL A 148 2.15 -12.88 -0.20
CA VAL A 148 1.86 -12.82 1.23
C VAL A 148 3.06 -13.37 2.00
N ARG A 149 3.80 -12.50 2.69
CA ARG A 149 5.00 -12.88 3.46
C ARG A 149 4.79 -12.63 4.95
N TYR A 150 5.07 -13.63 5.77
CA TYR A 150 5.02 -13.52 7.23
C TYR A 150 6.44 -13.34 7.76
N HIS A 151 6.62 -12.41 8.70
CA HIS A 151 7.89 -12.21 9.40
C HIS A 151 7.74 -12.68 10.83
N GLU A 152 8.74 -13.39 11.37
CA GLU A 152 8.63 -14.08 12.67
C GLU A 152 8.30 -13.14 13.84
N SER A 153 8.73 -11.88 13.74
CA SER A 153 8.47 -10.83 14.74
C SER A 153 7.21 -10.00 14.50
N SER A 154 6.45 -10.24 13.43
CA SER A 154 5.22 -9.49 13.11
C SER A 154 4.01 -10.40 13.04
N MET A 155 2.96 -10.01 13.77
CA MET A 155 1.64 -10.63 13.62
C MET A 155 0.93 -10.22 12.33
N MET A 156 1.48 -9.25 11.59
CA MET A 156 0.91 -8.72 10.35
C MET A 156 1.70 -9.26 9.16
N PRO A 157 1.04 -9.80 8.12
CA PRO A 157 1.72 -10.18 6.90
C PRO A 157 2.11 -8.94 6.09
N TYR A 158 3.22 -9.02 5.37
CA TYR A 158 3.49 -8.16 4.22
C TYR A 158 2.65 -8.65 3.05
N ILE A 159 1.82 -7.77 2.50
CA ILE A 159 0.94 -8.07 1.37
C ILE A 159 1.28 -7.10 0.25
N GLU A 160 1.55 -7.62 -0.95
CA GLU A 160 1.72 -6.80 -2.15
C GLU A 160 0.78 -7.30 -3.25
N GLY A 161 0.31 -6.39 -4.09
CA GLY A 161 -0.63 -6.75 -5.13
C GLY A 161 -1.06 -5.60 -6.01
N LYS A 162 -2.09 -5.88 -6.80
CA LYS A 162 -2.71 -4.97 -7.76
C LYS A 162 -4.20 -4.95 -7.59
N MET A 163 -4.84 -3.87 -7.98
CA MET A 163 -6.28 -3.77 -7.93
C MET A 163 -6.85 -2.85 -9.00
N GLU A 164 -8.04 -3.19 -9.47
CA GLU A 164 -8.78 -2.38 -10.44
C GLU A 164 -10.28 -2.68 -10.35
N GLY A 165 -11.09 -1.68 -10.72
CA GLY A 165 -12.52 -1.87 -10.80
C GLY A 165 -13.30 -0.58 -10.67
N THR A 166 -14.61 -0.72 -10.57
CA THR A 166 -15.52 0.41 -10.41
C THR A 166 -16.42 0.17 -9.21
N LEU A 167 -16.44 1.14 -8.31
CA LEU A 167 -17.31 1.17 -7.14
C LEU A 167 -18.41 2.20 -7.39
N TYR A 168 -19.65 1.83 -7.17
CA TYR A 168 -20.82 2.65 -7.44
C TYR A 168 -21.42 3.14 -6.14
N ASN A 169 -21.86 4.39 -6.13
CA ASN A 169 -22.59 4.97 -5.02
C ASN A 169 -23.84 4.12 -4.73
N ARG A 170 -24.04 3.75 -3.47
CA ARG A 170 -25.16 2.89 -3.05
C ARG A 170 -26.55 3.50 -3.26
N TYR A 171 -26.65 4.82 -3.38
CA TYR A 171 -27.92 5.53 -3.54
C TYR A 171 -28.13 6.06 -4.97
N ASP A 172 -27.07 6.22 -5.76
CA ASP A 172 -27.13 6.58 -7.18
C ASP A 172 -26.11 5.76 -7.99
N VAL A 173 -26.58 4.74 -8.70
CA VAL A 173 -25.71 3.83 -9.46
C VAL A 173 -25.07 4.44 -10.71
N ASN A 174 -25.39 5.69 -11.05
CA ASN A 174 -24.71 6.43 -12.12
C ASN A 174 -23.48 7.18 -11.61
N ASP A 175 -23.44 7.46 -10.30
CA ASP A 175 -22.28 8.01 -9.62
C ASP A 175 -21.32 6.88 -9.23
N SER A 176 -20.04 7.01 -9.60
CA SER A 176 -19.07 5.93 -9.45
C SER A 176 -17.64 6.45 -9.29
N ILE A 177 -16.83 5.62 -8.65
CA ILE A 177 -15.39 5.78 -8.52
C ILE A 177 -14.70 4.65 -9.26
N VAL A 178 -13.87 5.01 -10.23
CA VAL A 178 -13.12 4.07 -11.07
C VAL A 178 -11.67 4.03 -10.59
N VAL A 179 -11.16 2.85 -10.32
CA VAL A 179 -9.76 2.60 -9.95
C VAL A 179 -9.11 1.79 -11.05
N LYS A 180 -7.95 2.24 -11.56
CA LYS A 180 -7.22 1.60 -12.65
C LYS A 180 -5.73 1.53 -12.37
N ASP A 181 -5.12 0.46 -12.87
CA ASP A 181 -3.67 0.25 -12.87
C ASP A 181 -3.04 0.43 -11.48
N ALA A 182 -3.79 0.11 -10.43
CA ALA A 182 -3.37 0.40 -9.07
C ALA A 182 -2.53 -0.74 -8.50
N ILE A 183 -1.39 -0.41 -7.91
CA ILE A 183 -0.54 -1.30 -7.14
C ILE A 183 -0.56 -0.91 -5.67
N PHE A 184 -0.35 -1.87 -4.78
CA PHE A 184 -0.32 -1.64 -3.35
C PHE A 184 0.66 -2.56 -2.63
N GLY A 185 1.16 -2.07 -1.49
CA GLY A 185 1.89 -2.87 -0.52
C GLY A 185 1.52 -2.45 0.89
N ILE A 186 1.32 -3.43 1.79
CA ILE A 186 0.77 -3.24 3.14
C ILE A 186 1.56 -4.08 4.15
N HIS A 187 1.90 -3.49 5.30
CA HIS A 187 2.37 -4.17 6.50
C HIS A 187 1.98 -3.39 7.76
#